data_AF-A0A920F8N6-F1
#
_entry.id   AF-A0A920F8N6-F1
#
_cell.length_a   1.000
_cell.length_b   1.000
_cell.length_c   1.000
_cell.angle_alpha   90.00
_cell.angle_beta   90.00
_cell.angle_gamma   90.00
#
_symmetry.space_group_name_H-M   'P 1'
#
loop_
_entity.id
_entity.type
_entity.pdbx_description
1 polymer ?
#
loop_
_entity_poly.entity_id
_entity_poly.type
_entity_poly.pdbx_seq_one_letter_code
_entity_poly.pdbx_strand_id
1 'polypeptide(L)' 'MDMNLRAVESTFFPSSSKHQAAVKPLYREIEGWSGKIHPGARSWAELPSNAVKYIRQIEELIEAPVAFCIYKS' A
#
# COMPACT_ATOMS: atom_id res chain seq x y z
N MET A 1 5.37 -5.62 -35.28
CA MET A 1 5.80 -4.31 -34.73
C MET A 1 5.76 -4.47 -33.23
N ASP A 2 6.75 -5.20 -32.72
CA ASP A 2 6.81 -5.68 -31.35
C ASP A 2 7.36 -4.54 -30.50
N MET A 3 6.44 -3.78 -29.88
CA MET A 3 6.78 -2.83 -28.84
C MET A 3 7.37 -3.61 -27.68
N ASN A 4 8.69 -3.68 -27.71
CA ASN A 4 9.56 -4.25 -26.71
C ASN A 4 9.29 -3.50 -25.39
N LEU A 5 8.41 -4.05 -24.55
CA LEU A 5 8.21 -3.63 -23.16
C LEU A 5 9.46 -4.02 -22.40
N ARG A 6 10.54 -3.24 -22.59
CA ARG A 6 11.65 -3.22 -21.64
C ARG A 6 11.01 -3.02 -20.27
N ALA A 7 11.29 -3.90 -19.33
CA ALA A 7 10.91 -3.72 -17.94
C ALA A 7 11.61 -2.47 -17.42
N VAL A 8 11.00 -1.32 -17.69
CA VAL A 8 11.38 -0.04 -17.11
C VAL A 8 10.63 0.02 -15.80
N GLU A 9 11.36 0.05 -14.70
CA GLU A 9 10.78 0.39 -13.40
C GLU A 9 10.23 1.81 -13.52
N SER A 10 8.90 1.90 -13.62
CA SER A 10 8.18 3.15 -13.83
C SER A 10 7.63 3.64 -12.50
N THR A 11 8.03 4.82 -12.08
CA THR A 11 7.48 5.51 -10.89
C THR A 11 6.09 6.10 -11.17
N PHE A 12 5.65 6.13 -12.44
CA PHE A 12 4.35 6.69 -12.84
C PHE A 12 3.38 5.62 -13.34
N PHE A 13 2.10 5.82 -13.07
CA PHE A 13 1.02 4.96 -13.56
C PHE A 13 0.70 5.29 -15.02
N PRO A 14 0.78 4.33 -15.96
CA PRO A 14 0.59 4.61 -17.38
C PRO A 14 -0.88 4.96 -17.68
N SER A 15 -1.13 6.03 -18.46
CA SER A 15 -2.50 6.49 -18.76
C SER A 15 -3.25 5.60 -19.76
N SER A 16 -2.55 4.73 -20.49
CA SER A 16 -3.14 3.84 -21.51
C SER A 16 -3.60 2.53 -20.90
N SER A 17 -4.86 2.16 -21.10
CA SER A 17 -5.43 0.90 -20.57
C SER A 17 -4.69 -0.35 -21.05
N LYS A 18 -4.16 -0.35 -22.29
CA LYS A 18 -3.35 -1.45 -22.82
C LYS A 18 -2.04 -1.63 -22.05
N HIS A 19 -1.42 -0.53 -21.64
CA HIS A 19 -0.19 -0.56 -20.86
C HIS A 19 -0.47 -0.95 -19.41
N GLN A 20 -1.54 -0.45 -18.80
CA GLN A 20 -1.97 -0.84 -17.44
C GLN A 20 -2.20 -2.35 -17.32
N ALA A 21 -2.83 -2.97 -18.33
CA ALA A 21 -3.07 -4.42 -18.35
C ALA A 21 -1.79 -5.26 -18.42
N ALA A 22 -0.69 -4.68 -18.90
CA ALA A 22 0.61 -5.36 -19.01
C ALA A 22 1.56 -5.06 -17.84
N VAL A 23 1.19 -4.15 -16.93
CA VAL A 23 2.01 -3.82 -15.75
C VAL A 23 2.04 -5.02 -14.81
N LYS A 24 3.25 -5.37 -14.34
CA LYS A 24 3.44 -6.31 -13.25
C LYS A 24 3.70 -5.52 -11.96
N PRO A 25 2.82 -5.60 -10.95
CA PRO A 25 3.05 -4.93 -9.67
C PRO A 25 4.26 -5.55 -8.95
N LEU A 26 5.06 -4.69 -8.33
CA LEU A 26 6.14 -5.08 -7.43
C LEU A 26 5.60 -5.09 -6.01
N TYR A 27 5.32 -6.28 -5.47
CA TYR A 27 4.83 -6.44 -4.11
C TYR A 27 5.99 -6.48 -3.11
N ARG A 28 5.73 -5.97 -1.90
CA ARG A 28 6.59 -6.13 -0.73
C ARG A 28 5.87 -7.00 0.29
N GLU A 29 6.57 -7.98 0.83
CA GLU A 29 6.05 -8.81 1.92
C GLU A 29 6.20 -8.07 3.26
N ILE A 30 5.14 -8.11 4.06
CA ILE A 30 5.09 -7.47 5.38
C ILE A 30 4.47 -8.48 6.33
N GLU A 31 5.00 -8.58 7.55
CA GLU A 31 4.42 -9.43 8.58
C GLU A 31 2.98 -9.02 8.87
N GLY A 32 2.06 -9.98 8.71
CA GLY A 32 0.69 -9.81 9.16
C GLY A 32 0.60 -9.63 10.67
N TRP A 33 -0.58 -9.26 11.13
CA TRP A 33 -0.88 -9.19 12.56
C TRP A 33 -2.11 -10.01 12.90
N SER A 34 -1.95 -10.88 13.89
CA SER A 34 -3.05 -11.60 14.50
C SER A 34 -3.58 -10.77 15.68
N GLY A 35 -4.69 -10.08 15.46
CA GLY A 35 -5.35 -9.28 16.48
C GLY A 35 -6.58 -8.62 15.88
N LYS A 36 -7.73 -8.73 16.55
CA LYS A 36 -8.93 -8.00 16.13
C LYS A 36 -8.67 -6.52 16.37
N ILE A 37 -8.79 -5.71 15.33
CA ILE A 37 -8.86 -4.26 15.49
C ILE A 37 -10.22 -3.97 16.11
N HIS A 38 -10.24 -3.30 17.26
CA HIS A 38 -11.50 -2.97 17.91
C HIS A 38 -12.34 -2.06 16.98
N PRO A 39 -13.63 -2.38 16.76
CA PRO A 39 -14.52 -1.53 15.98
C PRO A 39 -14.51 -0.12 16.55
N GLY A 40 -14.25 0.87 15.70
CA GLY A 40 -14.20 2.27 16.14
C GLY A 40 -12.86 2.72 16.71
N ALA A 41 -11.76 1.98 16.48
CA ALA A 41 -10.42 2.47 16.77
C ALA A 41 -10.18 3.83 16.08
N ARG A 42 -9.96 4.88 16.89
CA ARG A 42 -9.74 6.27 16.45
C ARG A 42 -8.35 6.78 16.80
N SER A 43 -7.54 5.96 17.45
CA SER A 43 -6.20 6.30 17.90
C SER A 43 -5.19 5.21 17.54
N TRP A 44 -3.96 5.64 17.29
CA TRP A 44 -2.83 4.75 16.99
C TRP A 44 -2.52 3.75 18.11
N ALA A 45 -2.85 4.10 19.36
CA ALA A 45 -2.61 3.27 20.53
C ALA A 45 -3.52 2.04 20.60
N GLU A 46 -4.64 2.05 19.88
CA GLU A 46 -5.61 0.94 19.83
C GLU A 46 -5.29 -0.07 18.71
N LEU A 47 -4.27 0.21 17.89
CA LEU A 47 -3.84 -0.65 16.81
C LEU A 47 -2.79 -1.65 17.29
N PRO A 48 -2.82 -2.91 16.80
CA PRO A 48 -1.71 -3.84 16.98
C PRO A 48 -0.40 -3.22 16.49
N SER A 49 0.70 -3.51 17.19
CA SER A 49 2.03 -2.96 16.87
C SER A 49 2.46 -3.20 15.41
N ASN A 50 2.15 -4.36 14.86
CA ASN A 50 2.42 -4.70 13.46
C ASN A 50 1.52 -3.92 12.46
N ALA A 51 0.30 -3.55 12.84
CA ALA A 51 -0.55 -2.67 12.02
C ALA A 51 0.03 -1.25 11.97
N VAL A 52 0.56 -0.75 13.09
CA VAL A 52 1.25 0.55 13.12
C VAL A 52 2.51 0.54 12.25
N LYS A 53 3.30 -0.55 12.27
CA LYS A 53 4.45 -0.72 11.38
C LYS A 53 4.06 -0.68 9.90
N TYR A 54 2.96 -1.35 9.53
CA TYR A 54 2.44 -1.34 8.15
C TYR A 54 2.10 0.08 7.69
N ILE A 55 1.41 0.86 8.53
CA ILE A 55 1.06 2.24 8.19
C ILE A 55 2.30 3.12 8.03
N ARG A 56 3.31 2.98 8.90
CA ARG A 56 4.58 3.70 8.76
C ARG A 56 5.30 3.38 7.45
N GLN A 57 5.28 2.11 7.01
CA GLN A 57 5.83 1.74 5.71
C GLN A 57 5.07 2.37 4.53
N ILE A 58 3.75 2.56 4.67
CA ILE A 58 2.97 3.33 3.69
C ILE A 58 3.39 4.79 3.70
N GLU A 59 3.52 5.42 4.87
CA GLU A 59 3.95 6.82 5.00
C GLU A 59 5.31 7.06 4.33
N GLU A 60 6.25 6.14 4.52
CA GLU A 60 7.56 6.16 3.84
C GLU A 60 7.43 6.03 2.32
N LEU A 61 6.51 5.19 1.83
CA LEU A 61 6.31 4.97 0.40
C LEU A 61 5.64 6.15 -0.31
N ILE A 62 4.75 6.86 0.37
CA ILE A 62 4.04 8.02 -0.19
C ILE A 62 4.70 9.36 0.18
N GLU A 63 5.74 9.34 1.00
CA GLU A 63 6.44 10.50 1.57
C GLU A 63 5.50 11.51 2.24
N ALA A 64 4.40 11.02 2.82
CA ALA A 64 3.35 11.83 3.42
C ALA A 64 2.72 11.15 4.65
N PRO A 65 2.34 11.90 5.69
CA PRO A 65 1.76 11.33 6.89
C PRO A 65 0.31 10.87 6.67
N VAL A 66 -0.04 9.73 7.28
CA VAL A 66 -1.41 9.22 7.30
C VAL A 66 -2.15 9.89 8.47
N ALA A 67 -3.14 10.72 8.17
CA ALA A 67 -3.83 11.49 9.21
C ALA A 67 -4.93 10.70 9.94
N PHE A 68 -5.54 9.69 9.32
CA PHE A 68 -6.69 8.96 9.89
C PHE A 68 -6.67 7.47 9.55
N CYS A 69 -6.91 6.64 10.56
CA CYS A 69 -7.32 5.26 10.40
C CYS A 69 -8.75 5.09 10.93
N ILE A 70 -9.66 4.60 10.08
CA ILE A 70 -11.07 4.38 10.44
C ILE A 70 -11.41 2.93 10.09
N TYR A 71 -11.69 2.12 11.11
CA TYR A 71 -12.23 0.77 10.91
C TYR A 71 -13.75 0.81 11.10
N LYS A 72 -14.49 0.75 9.99
CA LYS A 72 -15.96 0.67 9.99
C LYS A 72 -16.38 -0.80 9.86
N SER A 73 -17.25 -1.23 10.78
CA SER A 73 -17.94 -2.53 10.75
C SER A 73 -18.76 -2.73 9.48
#